data_AF-A0A524KVM6-F1
#
_entry.id   AF-A0A524KVM6-F1
#
_cell.length_a   1.000
_cell.length_b   1.000
_cell.length_c   1.000
_cell.angle_alpha   90.00
_cell.angle_beta   90.00
_cell.angle_gamma   90.00
#
_symmetry.space_group_name_H-M   'P 1'
#
loop_
_entity.id
_entity.type
_entity.pdbx_description
1 polymer ?
#
loop_
_entity_poly.entity_id
_entity_poly.type
_entity_poly.pdbx_seq_one_letter_code
_entity_poly.pdbx_strand_id
1 'polypeptide(L)' 'MGPGVILIGPSVSTCLTLKEVLVQKGILKEEGKSKENYYTTGLPEKVEKTAKIILGSDIFEIQKVKLEELEQNI' A
#
# COMPACT_ATOMS: atom_id res chain seq x y z
N MET A 1 -22.60 11.07 6.18
CA MET A 1 -23.24 10.05 5.32
C MET A 1 -24.44 9.51 6.09
N GLY A 2 -25.63 9.44 5.48
CA GLY A 2 -26.86 9.00 6.15
C GLY A 2 -27.12 7.48 5.99
N PRO A 3 -28.14 6.92 6.68
CA PRO A 3 -28.43 5.48 6.71
C PRO A 3 -28.74 4.84 5.34
N GLY A 4 -29.10 5.63 4.33
CA GLY A 4 -29.41 5.16 2.98
C GLY A 4 -28.23 5.19 2.00
N VAL A 5 -27.03 5.61 2.42
CA VAL A 5 -25.86 5.72 1.54
C VAL A 5 -24.88 4.60 1.84
N ILE A 6 -24.64 3.75 0.84
CA ILE A 6 -23.62 2.70 0.92
C ILE A 6 -22.27 3.30 0.52
N LEU A 7 -21.28 3.15 1.40
CA LEU A 7 -19.90 3.50 1.10
C LEU A 7 -19.22 2.33 0.42
N ILE A 8 -18.66 2.57 -0.76
CA ILE A 8 -17.88 1.59 -1.49
C ILE A 8 -16.40 1.91 -1.29
N GLY A 9 -15.68 1.00 -0.65
CA GLY A 9 -14.22 1.06 -0.50
C GLY A 9 -13.54 0.38 -1.68
N PRO A 10 -12.97 1.10 -2.66
CA PRO A 10 -12.33 0.49 -3.83
C PRO A 10 -11.11 -0.37 -3.44
N SER A 11 -10.50 -0.12 -2.29
CA SER A 11 -9.43 -0.95 -1.74
C SER A 11 -9.91 -2.38 -1.45
N VAL A 12 -11.13 -2.55 -0.93
CA VAL A 12 -11.69 -3.86 -0.60
C VAL A 12 -11.87 -4.71 -1.86
N SER A 13 -12.50 -4.14 -2.90
CA SER A 13 -12.68 -4.85 -4.16
C SER A 13 -11.33 -5.16 -4.83
N THR A 14 -10.39 -4.21 -4.82
CA THR A 14 -9.05 -4.41 -5.37
C THR A 14 -8.30 -5.56 -4.68
N CYS A 15 -8.33 -5.63 -3.35
CA CYS A 15 -7.69 -6.71 -2.59
C CYS A 15 -8.32 -8.09 -2.88
N LEU A 16 -9.64 -8.15 -3.04
CA LEU A 16 -10.33 -9.39 -3.40
C LEU A 16 -9.94 -9.87 -4.81
N THR A 17 -9.94 -8.96 -5.79
CA THR A 17 -9.47 -9.28 -7.15
C THR A 17 -8.01 -9.72 -7.16
N LEU A 18 -7.13 -9.05 -6.42
CA LEU A 18 -5.73 -9.46 -6.31
C LEU A 18 -5.61 -10.88 -5.73
N LYS A 19 -6.36 -11.21 -4.69
CA LYS A 19 -6.38 -12.56 -4.11
C LYS A 19 -6.77 -13.61 -5.15
N GLU A 20 -7.82 -13.36 -5.93
CA GLU A 20 -8.25 -14.26 -7.01
C GLU A 20 -7.15 -14.48 -8.04
N VAL A 21 -6.48 -13.40 -8.48
CA VAL A 21 -5.37 -13.48 -9.44
C VAL A 21 -4.20 -14.30 -8.87
N LEU A 22 -3.85 -14.11 -7.59
CA LEU A 22 -2.77 -14.86 -6.94
C LEU A 22 -3.10 -16.36 -6.83
N VAL A 23 -4.37 -16.71 -6.54
CA VAL A 23 -4.85 -18.10 -6.50
C VAL A 23 -4.80 -18.73 -7.90
N GLN A 24 -5.32 -18.04 -8.91
CA GLN A 24 -5.33 -18.53 -10.30
C GLN A 24 -3.92 -18.76 -10.84
N LYS A 25 -2.96 -17.92 -10.44
CA LYS A 25 -1.55 -18.06 -10.81
C LYS A 25 -0.79 -19.09 -9.96
N GLY A 26 -1.40 -19.65 -8.91
CA GLY A 26 -0.74 -20.60 -8.01
C GLY A 26 0.42 -19.99 -7.20
N ILE A 27 0.42 -18.68 -6.98
CA ILE A 27 1.48 -17.94 -6.27
C ILE A 27 1.00 -17.29 -4.97
N LEU A 28 -0.22 -17.60 -4.53
CA LEU A 28 -0.70 -17.16 -3.23
C LEU A 28 0.14 -17.84 -2.14
N LYS A 29 0.83 -17.02 -1.34
CA LYS A 29 1.64 -17.48 -0.22
C LYS A 29 0.74 -17.89 0.95
N GLU A 30 1.12 -18.95 1.66
CA GLU A 30 0.51 -19.32 2.94
C GLU A 30 0.81 -18.28 4.03
N GLU A 31 -0.01 -18.25 5.07
CA GLU A 31 0.17 -17.35 6.21
C GLU A 31 1.54 -17.55 6.86
N GLY A 32 2.23 -16.44 7.11
CA GLY A 32 3.55 -16.45 7.72
C GLY A 32 4.06 -15.04 7.94
N LYS A 33 5.23 -14.91 8.59
CA LYS A 33 5.85 -13.59 8.78
C LYS A 33 6.14 -12.97 7.41
N SER A 34 5.50 -11.83 7.14
CA SER A 34 5.85 -10.93 6.05
C SER A 34 6.72 -9.81 6.60
N LYS A 35 7.70 -9.38 5.81
CA LYS A 35 8.36 -8.10 6.01
C LYS A 35 7.91 -7.21 4.86
N GLU A 36 7.25 -6.11 5.18
CA GLU A 36 6.82 -5.12 4.21
C GLU A 36 7.92 -4.07 4.06
N ASN A 37 8.25 -3.71 2.81
CA ASN A 37 9.20 -2.65 2.51
C ASN A 37 8.44 -1.53 1.78
N TYR A 38 8.58 -0.30 2.25
CA TYR A 38 7.88 0.85 1.70
C TYR A 38 8.87 1.83 1.08
N TYR A 39 8.49 2.45 -0.03
CA TYR A 39 9.36 3.34 -0.80
C TYR A 39 8.62 4.64 -1.15
N THR A 40 9.34 5.75 -1.17
CA THR A 40 8.78 7.04 -1.59
C THR A 40 9.78 7.90 -2.35
N THR A 41 9.31 8.58 -3.39
CA THR A 41 10.02 9.70 -4.04
C THR A 41 9.82 11.01 -3.29
N GLY A 42 8.91 11.07 -2.32
CA GLY A 42 8.63 12.22 -1.46
C GLY A 42 9.58 12.33 -0.26
N LEU A 43 9.20 13.10 0.75
CA LEU A 43 9.97 13.20 2.01
C LEU A 43 9.57 12.04 2.94
N PRO A 44 10.47 11.09 3.27
CA PRO A 44 10.14 9.91 4.06
C PRO A 44 9.45 10.24 5.38
N GLU A 45 9.97 11.22 6.14
CA GLU A 45 9.41 11.65 7.43
C GLU A 45 7.94 12.08 7.33
N LYS A 46 7.56 12.77 6.25
CA LYS A 46 6.17 13.21 6.03
C LYS A 46 5.27 12.02 5.69
N VAL A 47 5.77 11.11 4.87
CA VAL A 47 5.02 9.91 4.48
C VAL A 47 4.86 8.97 5.68
N GLU A 48 5.89 8.83 6.51
CA GLU A 48 5.86 8.00 7.72
C GLU A 48 4.78 8.47 8.70
N LYS A 49 4.70 9.78 8.94
CA LYS A 49 3.64 10.35 9.79
C LYS A 49 2.24 9.99 9.28
N THR A 50 2.01 10.06 7.98
CA THR A 50 0.72 9.70 7.37
C THR A 50 0.48 8.20 7.40
N ALA A 51 1.49 7.38 7.10
CA ALA A 51 1.40 5.93 7.10
C ALA A 51 1.04 5.39 8.48
N LYS A 52 1.61 5.94 9.56
CA LYS A 52 1.29 5.55 10.94
C LYS A 52 -0.20 5.74 11.26
N ILE A 53 -0.79 6.85 10.80
CA ILE A 53 -2.21 7.15 11.00
C ILE A 53 -3.10 6.19 10.21
N ILE A 54 -2.75 5.89 8.96
CA ILE A 54 -3.56 5.05 8.06
C ILE A 54 -3.44 3.56 8.44
N LEU A 55 -2.24 3.08 8.72
CA LEU A 55 -1.94 1.67 8.96
C LEU A 55 -2.13 1.27 10.43
N GLY A 56 -2.16 2.23 11.36
CA GLY A 56 -2.26 1.95 12.79
C GLY A 56 -1.11 1.10 13.32
N SER A 57 0.06 1.20 12.71
CA SER A 57 1.26 0.41 13.02
C SER A 57 2.50 1.31 13.00
N ASP A 58 3.52 0.96 13.77
CA ASP A 58 4.86 1.56 13.72
C ASP A 58 5.91 0.57 13.17
N ILE A 59 5.48 -0.63 12.76
CA ILE A 59 6.37 -1.73 12.37
C ILE A 59 6.60 -1.69 10.85
N PHE A 60 7.14 -0.58 10.36
CA PHE A 60 7.54 -0.44 8.95
C PHE A 60 8.68 0.57 8.78
N GLU A 61 9.38 0.46 7.66
CA GLU A 61 10.44 1.38 7.26
C GLU A 61 10.10 1.97 5.89
N ILE A 62 10.24 3.28 5.74
CA ILE A 62 10.03 3.99 4.48
C ILE A 62 11.37 4.45 3.92
N GLN A 63 11.71 3.97 2.74
CA GLN A 63 12.96 4.28 2.07
C GLN A 63 12.75 5.36 1.01
N LYS A 64 13.62 6.37 1.02
CA LYS A 64 13.68 7.37 -0.06
C LYS A 64 14.24 6.69 -1.30
N VAL A 65 13.53 6.81 -2.41
CA VAL A 65 14.01 6.37 -3.73
C VAL A 65 14.03 7.54 -4.70
N LYS A 66 14.92 7.46 -5.69
CA LYS A 66 14.95 8.35 -6.84
C LYS A 66 14.48 7.57 -8.07
N LEU A 67 13.69 8.22 -8.90
CA LEU A 67 13.26 7.68 -10.19
C LEU A 67 13.83 8.60 -11.27
N GLU A 68 14.70 8.06 -12.12
CA GLU A 68 15.39 8.80 -13.19
C GLU A 68 14.40 9.50 -14.14
N GLU A 69 13.25 8.86 -14.39
CA GLU A 69 12.13 9.36 -15.22
C GLU A 69 11.53 10.68 -14.70
N LEU A 70 11.65 10.96 -13.39
CA LEU A 70 11.18 12.20 -12.78
C LEU A 70 12.24 13.31 -12.77
N GLU A 71 13.51 12.97 -13.00
CA GLU A 71 14.62 13.94 -13.08
C GLU A 71 14.75 14.55 -14.48
N GLN A 72 14.29 13.86 -15.53
CA GLN A 72 14.35 14.35 -16.92
C GLN A 72 13.39 15.53 -17.22
N ASN A 73 12.52 15.90 -16.26
CA ASN A 73 11.51 16.95 -16.40
C ASN A 73 11.78 18.19 -15.52
N ILE A 74 13.02 18.36 -15.02
CA ILE A 74 13.45 19.51 -14.21
C ILE A 74 14.56 20.28 -14.92
#